data_AF-A0A850RL58-F1
#
_entry.id   AF-A0A850RL58-F1
#
_cell.length_a   1.000
_cell.length_b   1.000
_cell.length_c   1.000
_cell.angle_alpha   90.00
_cell.angle_beta   90.00
_cell.angle_gamma   90.00
#
_symmetry.space_group_name_H-M   'P 1'
#
loop_
_entity.id
_entity.type
_entity.pdbx_description
1 polymer ?
#
loop_
_entity_poly.entity_id
_entity_poly.type
_entity_poly.pdbx_seq_one_letter_code
_entity_poly.pdbx_strand_id
1 'polypeptide(L)'
;FDAPAGVKPIEWRLLTNRRAETLEAAVELVEWYRARWEIELLFLALKVGCRVEALQLSTLQRLERTLILYLIISWRLARLKHLGRTSPELDASGVFEAEEWQAAYLLAK
;
A
#
# COMPACT_ATOMS: atom_id res chain seq x y z
N PHE A 1 27.32 13.35 -5.00
CA PHE A 1 26.24 12.35 -5.22
C PHE A 1 25.66 12.66 -6.58
N ASP A 2 26.19 12.05 -7.63
CA ASP A 2 25.66 12.23 -8.99
C ASP A 2 24.80 11.04 -9.36
N ALA A 3 23.75 11.30 -10.16
CA ALA A 3 22.97 10.22 -10.75
C ALA A 3 23.87 9.34 -11.64
N PRO A 4 23.59 8.03 -11.76
CA PRO A 4 24.33 7.17 -12.68
C PRO A 4 24.33 7.73 -14.11
N ALA A 5 25.37 7.39 -14.88
CA ALA A 5 25.52 7.90 -16.25
C ALA A 5 24.28 7.61 -17.11
N GLY A 6 23.76 8.65 -17.77
CA GLY A 6 22.55 8.56 -18.61
C GLY A 6 21.22 8.56 -17.84
N VAL A 7 21.23 8.60 -16.50
CA VAL A 7 20.02 8.65 -15.68
C VAL A 7 19.72 10.09 -15.29
N LYS A 8 18.48 10.53 -15.53
CA LYS A 8 18.01 11.84 -15.07
C LYS A 8 18.00 11.86 -13.52
N PRO A 9 18.63 12.87 -12.87
CA PRO A 9 18.64 12.94 -11.41
C PRO A 9 17.23 13.15 -10.85
N ILE A 10 17.02 12.63 -9.63
CA ILE A 10 15.80 12.91 -8.86
C ILE A 10 15.92 14.34 -8.32
N GLU A 11 14.94 15.17 -8.66
CA GLU A 11 14.80 16.52 -8.11
C GLU A 11 13.41 16.64 -7.50
N TRP A 12 13.34 16.93 -6.19
CA TRP A 12 12.08 17.19 -5.49
C TRP A 12 12.04 18.64 -5.01
N ARG A 13 10.93 19.31 -5.33
CA ARG A 13 10.58 20.62 -4.78
C ARG A 13 9.30 20.46 -3.98
N LEU A 14 9.44 20.39 -2.67
CA LEU A 14 8.33 20.12 -1.76
C LEU A 14 7.89 21.43 -1.10
N LEU A 15 6.63 21.81 -1.30
CA LEU A 15 6.01 22.92 -0.59
C LEU A 15 5.29 22.38 0.63
N THR A 16 5.52 23.00 1.79
CA THR A 16 4.94 22.59 3.06
C THR A 16 4.52 23.80 3.87
N ASN A 17 3.51 23.63 4.72
CA ASN A 17 3.14 24.61 5.74
C ASN A 17 3.94 24.46 7.04
N ARG A 18 4.90 23.53 7.08
CA ARG A 18 5.77 23.28 8.24
C ARG A 18 7.12 23.94 8.06
N ARG A 19 7.74 24.31 9.17
CA ARG A 19 9.10 24.88 9.18
C ARG A 19 10.14 23.76 9.06
N ALA A 20 11.23 24.03 8.34
CA ALA A 20 12.36 23.14 8.16
C ALA A 20 13.67 23.92 8.33
N GLU A 21 13.89 24.40 9.56
CA GLU A 21 15.04 25.27 9.89
C GLU A 21 16.35 24.48 10.07
N THR A 22 16.26 23.15 10.25
CA THR A 22 17.43 22.25 10.38
C THR A 22 17.40 21.15 9.33
N LEU A 23 18.56 20.51 9.11
CA LEU A 23 18.68 19.38 8.19
C LEU A 23 17.77 18.22 8.64
N GLU A 24 17.74 17.93 9.93
CA GLU A 24 16.94 16.85 10.51
C GLU A 24 15.45 17.09 10.26
N ALA A 25 14.97 18.33 10.42
CA ALA A 25 13.59 18.70 10.12
C ALA A 25 13.28 18.55 8.62
N ALA A 26 14.21 18.93 7.73
CA ALA A 26 14.04 18.74 6.30
C ALA A 26 13.99 17.25 5.91
N VAL A 27 14.85 16.41 6.50
CA VAL A 27 14.88 14.96 6.27
C VAL A 27 13.57 14.31 6.71
N GLU A 28 13.03 14.68 7.88
CA GLU A 28 11.74 14.17 8.35
C GLU A 28 10.61 14.46 7.33
N LEU A 29 10.54 15.68 6.81
CA LEU A 29 9.53 16.04 5.80
C LEU A 29 9.69 15.24 4.50
N VAL A 30 10.92 14.95 4.10
CA VAL A 30 11.19 14.09 2.94
C VAL A 30 10.71 12.67 3.22
N GLU A 31 10.98 12.11 4.40
CA GLU A 31 10.49 10.78 4.79
C GLU A 31 8.96 10.70 4.80
N TRP A 32 8.27 11.74 5.27
CA TRP A 32 6.82 11.80 5.18
C TRP A 32 6.33 11.86 3.73
N TYR A 33 7.00 12.63 2.87
CA TYR A 33 6.64 12.68 1.45
C TYR A 33 6.89 11.34 0.75
N ARG A 34 7.90 10.57 1.17
CA ARG A 34 8.15 9.22 0.64
C ARG A 34 6.98 8.27 0.92
N ALA A 35 6.29 8.44 2.05
CA ALA A 35 5.08 7.66 2.35
C ALA A 35 3.91 7.93 1.39
N ARG A 36 3.95 8.99 0.56
CA ARG A 36 2.94 9.27 -0.47
C ARG A 36 2.76 8.08 -1.42
N TRP A 37 3.82 7.33 -1.71
CA TRP A 37 3.76 6.19 -2.62
C TRP A 37 2.84 5.05 -2.13
N GLU A 38 2.57 4.97 -0.82
CA GLU A 38 1.70 3.93 -0.24
C GLU A 38 0.28 3.96 -0.85
N ILE A 39 -0.23 5.14 -1.22
CA ILE A 39 -1.55 5.24 -1.88
C ILE A 39 -1.54 4.61 -3.28
N GLU A 40 -0.41 4.69 -4.00
CA GLU A 40 -0.26 4.08 -5.32
C GLU A 40 -0.23 2.55 -5.19
N LEU A 41 0.39 2.02 -4.14
CA LEU A 41 0.37 0.59 -3.83
C LEU A 41 -1.04 0.10 -3.48
N LEU A 42 -1.84 0.90 -2.77
CA LEU A 42 -3.24 0.61 -2.51
C LEU A 42 -4.04 0.52 -3.82
N PHE A 43 -3.90 1.50 -4.72
CA PHE A 43 -4.61 1.48 -6.00
C PHE A 43 -4.10 0.40 -6.95
N LEU A 44 -2.82 0.05 -6.88
CA LEU A 44 -2.27 -1.10 -7.59
C LEU A 44 -2.91 -2.40 -7.10
N ALA A 45 -3.04 -2.59 -5.79
CA ALA A 45 -3.73 -3.75 -5.21
C ALA A 45 -5.20 -3.79 -5.65
N LEU A 46 -5.90 -2.64 -5.63
CA LEU A 46 -7.30 -2.54 -6.02
C LEU A 46 -7.54 -2.84 -7.51
N LYS A 47 -6.76 -2.21 -8.39
CA LYS A 47 -6.99 -2.27 -9.84
C LYS A 47 -6.38 -3.51 -10.46
N VAL A 48 -5.15 -3.85 -10.09
CA VAL A 48 -4.42 -4.97 -10.71
C VAL A 48 -4.58 -6.24 -9.89
N GLY A 49 -4.43 -6.17 -8.56
CA GLY A 49 -4.58 -7.34 -7.68
C GLY A 49 -6.02 -7.85 -7.62
N CYS A 50 -6.96 -6.99 -7.25
CA CYS A 50 -8.38 -7.31 -7.12
C CYS A 50 -9.14 -7.22 -8.44
N ARG A 51 -8.55 -6.64 -9.50
CA ARG A 51 -9.15 -6.52 -10.84
C ARG A 51 -10.53 -5.86 -10.82
N VAL A 52 -10.69 -4.83 -9.99
CA VAL A 52 -12.02 -4.21 -9.77
C VAL A 52 -12.61 -3.59 -11.04
N GLU A 53 -11.76 -3.19 -12.00
CA GLU A 53 -12.17 -2.61 -13.29
C GLU A 53 -12.73 -3.67 -14.26
N ALA A 54 -12.53 -4.97 -13.98
CA ALA A 54 -13.11 -6.05 -14.78
C ALA A 54 -14.55 -6.43 -14.35
N LEU A 55 -15.03 -5.89 -13.22
CA LEU A 55 -16.36 -6.21 -12.70
C LEU A 55 -17.47 -5.67 -13.61
N GLN A 56 -18.40 -6.52 -14.00
CA GLN A 56 -19.53 -6.18 -14.89
C GLN A 56 -20.84 -6.05 -14.08
N LEU A 57 -20.86 -5.13 -13.12
CA LEU A 57 -22.04 -4.88 -12.28
C LEU A 57 -23.05 -3.99 -13.01
N SER A 58 -24.32 -4.39 -12.98
CA SER A 58 -25.38 -3.78 -13.81
C SER A 58 -25.92 -2.43 -13.30
N THR A 59 -25.54 -1.98 -12.10
CA THR A 59 -26.00 -0.70 -11.54
C THR A 59 -24.87 0.01 -10.81
N LEU A 60 -24.93 1.35 -10.78
CA LEU A 60 -23.97 2.19 -10.09
C LEU A 60 -23.92 1.88 -8.59
N GLN A 61 -25.08 1.70 -7.94
CA GLN A 61 -25.15 1.41 -6.51
C GLN A 61 -24.50 0.07 -6.14
N ARG A 62 -24.54 -0.92 -7.05
CA ARG A 62 -23.82 -2.19 -6.85
C ARG A 62 -22.32 -1.97 -7.01
N LEU A 63 -21.92 -1.21 -8.03
CA LEU A 63 -20.52 -0.87 -8.25
C LEU A 63 -19.90 -0.14 -7.05
N GLU A 64 -20.56 0.88 -6.51
CA GLU A 64 -20.09 1.66 -5.35
C GLU A 64 -19.91 0.77 -4.10
N ARG A 65 -20.91 -0.05 -3.77
CA ARG A 65 -20.82 -0.97 -2.62
C ARG A 65 -19.69 -1.97 -2.79
N THR A 66 -19.55 -2.51 -3.99
CA THR A 66 -18.48 -3.46 -4.29
C THR A 66 -17.11 -2.79 -4.25
N LEU A 67 -16.96 -1.58 -4.76
CA LEU A 67 -15.71 -0.80 -4.67
C LEU A 67 -15.29 -0.56 -3.23
N ILE A 68 -16.22 -0.22 -2.33
CA ILE A 68 -15.92 -0.03 -0.90
C ILE A 68 -15.39 -1.34 -0.28
N LEU A 69 -16.03 -2.47 -0.57
CA LEU A 69 -15.57 -3.77 -0.09
C LEU A 69 -14.16 -4.09 -0.62
N TYR A 70 -13.93 -3.89 -1.91
CA TYR A 70 -12.63 -4.13 -2.51
C TYR A 70 -11.55 -3.16 -2.03
N LEU A 71 -11.88 -1.93 -1.64
CA LEU A 71 -10.94 -1.01 -1.01
C LEU A 71 -10.43 -1.57 0.33
N ILE A 72 -11.34 -2.11 1.16
CA ILE A 72 -10.98 -2.75 2.44
C ILE A 72 -10.08 -3.98 2.19
N ILE A 73 -10.45 -4.84 1.22
CA ILE A 73 -9.66 -6.02 0.86
C ILE A 73 -8.28 -5.62 0.34
N SER A 74 -8.21 -4.62 -0.54
CA SER A 74 -6.95 -4.12 -1.12
C SER A 74 -6.02 -3.59 -0.05
N TRP A 75 -6.56 -2.86 0.93
CA TRP A 75 -5.78 -2.40 2.07
C TRP A 75 -5.26 -3.57 2.93
N ARG A 76 -6.08 -4.58 3.23
CA ARG A 76 -5.64 -5.78 3.99
C ARG A 76 -4.52 -6.51 3.24
N LEU A 77 -4.64 -6.65 1.92
CA LEU A 77 -3.60 -7.27 1.08
C LEU A 77 -2.30 -6.45 1.07
N ALA A 78 -2.41 -5.13 0.91
CA ALA A 78 -1.25 -4.24 0.93
C ALA A 78 -0.53 -4.29 2.30
N ARG A 79 -1.29 -4.26 3.40
CA ARG A 79 -0.77 -4.40 4.76
C ARG A 79 -0.10 -5.75 4.97
N LEU A 80 -0.72 -6.84 4.55
CA LEU A 80 -0.14 -8.19 4.67
C LEU A 80 1.20 -8.29 3.92
N LYS A 81 1.25 -7.78 2.69
CA LYS A 81 2.48 -7.71 1.89
C LYS A 81 3.58 -6.88 2.56
N HIS A 82 3.20 -5.76 3.18
CA HIS A 82 4.13 -4.92 3.93
C HIS A 82 4.69 -5.67 5.14
N LEU A 83 3.82 -6.24 5.97
CA LEU A 83 4.21 -7.03 7.15
C LEU A 83 5.09 -8.22 6.79
N GLY A 84 4.78 -8.95 5.72
CA GLY A 84 5.64 -10.07 5.27
C GLY A 84 7.06 -9.65 4.88
N ARG A 85 7.31 -8.35 4.61
CA ARG A 85 8.65 -7.82 4.28
C ARG A 85 9.35 -7.20 5.48
N THR A 86 8.61 -6.55 6.36
CA THR A 86 9.17 -5.82 7.52
C THR A 86 9.18 -6.66 8.79
N SER A 87 8.35 -7.69 8.88
CA SER A 87 8.19 -8.57 10.04
C SER A 87 7.80 -9.99 9.60
N PRO A 88 8.69 -10.70 8.88
CA PRO A 88 8.39 -12.04 8.34
C PRO A 88 8.12 -13.10 9.40
N GLU A 89 8.68 -12.93 10.60
CA GLU A 89 8.52 -13.85 11.74
C GLU A 89 7.25 -13.56 12.58
N LEU A 90 6.40 -12.62 12.13
CA LEU A 90 5.16 -12.31 12.84
C LEU A 90 4.21 -13.51 12.78
N ASP A 91 3.67 -13.89 13.92
CA ASP A 91 2.68 -14.97 14.00
C ASP A 91 1.41 -14.63 13.20
N ALA A 92 0.86 -15.63 12.51
CA ALA A 92 -0.33 -15.46 11.67
C ALA A 92 -1.54 -14.94 12.47
N SER A 93 -1.66 -15.29 13.75
CA SER A 93 -2.72 -14.81 14.65
C SER A 93 -2.65 -13.30 14.92
N GLY A 94 -1.50 -12.65 14.63
CA GLY A 94 -1.39 -11.19 14.69
C GLY A 94 -2.07 -10.46 13.53
N VAL A 95 -2.50 -11.18 12.49
CA VAL A 95 -3.10 -10.61 11.26
C VAL A 95 -4.43 -11.26 10.87
N PHE A 96 -4.63 -12.52 11.24
CA PHE A 96 -5.77 -13.36 10.87
C PHE A 96 -6.43 -13.96 12.09
N GLU A 97 -7.74 -14.14 12.02
CA GLU A 97 -8.45 -14.98 12.98
C GLU A 97 -8.02 -16.45 12.83
N ALA A 98 -8.20 -17.24 13.89
CA ALA A 98 -7.74 -18.63 13.93
C ALA A 98 -8.27 -19.45 12.75
N GLU A 99 -9.55 -19.30 12.42
CA GLU A 99 -10.21 -20.01 11.34
C GLU A 99 -9.70 -19.55 9.95
N GLU A 100 -9.37 -18.27 9.80
CA GLU A 100 -8.90 -17.71 8.52
C GLU A 100 -7.56 -18.31 8.10
N TRP A 101 -6.58 -18.34 9.01
CA TRP A 101 -5.24 -18.85 8.66
C TRP A 101 -5.19 -20.38 8.67
N GLN A 102 -5.92 -21.05 9.57
CA GLN A 102 -5.94 -22.52 9.61
C GLN A 102 -6.59 -23.10 8.36
N ALA A 103 -7.73 -22.54 7.92
CA ALA A 103 -8.37 -22.98 6.70
C ALA A 103 -7.47 -22.78 5.48
N ALA A 104 -6.80 -21.62 5.38
CA ALA A 104 -5.85 -21.35 4.30
C ALA A 104 -4.66 -22.32 4.32
N TYR A 105 -4.11 -22.63 5.49
CA TYR A 105 -3.00 -23.59 5.64
C TYR A 105 -3.41 -25.00 5.22
N LEU A 106 -4.60 -25.46 5.61
CA LEU A 106 -5.13 -26.77 5.21
C LEU A 106 -5.36 -26.86 3.70
N LEU A 107 -5.79 -25.78 3.04
CA LEU A 107 -6.00 -25.74 1.59
C LEU A 107 -4.69 -25.67 0.79
N ALA A 108 -3.63 -25.12 1.37
CA ALA A 108 -2.34 -24.95 0.70
C ALA A 108 -1.42 -26.18 0.81
N LYS A 109 -1.85 -27.22 1.53
CA LYS A 109 -1.11 -28.45 1.80
C LYS A 109 -1.57 -29.59 0.90
#